data_AF-A0A2U3LAU3-F1
#
_entry.id   AF-A0A2U3LAU3-F1
#
_cell.length_a   1.000
_cell.length_b   1.000
_cell.length_c   1.000
_cell.angle_alpha   90.00
_cell.angle_beta   90.00
_cell.angle_gamma   90.00
#
_symmetry.space_group_name_H-M   'P 1'
#
loop_
_entity.id
_entity.type
_entity.pdbx_description
1 polymer ?
#
loop_
_entity_poly.entity_id
_entity_poly.type
_entity_poly.pdbx_seq_one_letter_code
_entity_poly.pdbx_strand_id
1 'polypeptide(L)'
;MIVSQPQTLPSPIDAFPNALQIFFPIEANDHTKIGLRFGDMGIIHFMLLQALEPKDNILALIKFIEVNIPVPLWYFMLFVSFGMYAARISVEKIKDTVADITRNLN
;
A
#
# COMPACT_ATOMS: atom_id res chain seq x y z
N MET A 1 47.83 5.88 1.12
CA MET A 1 46.92 4.83 0.62
C MET A 1 45.52 5.34 0.91
N ILE A 2 44.83 5.91 -0.09
CA ILE A 2 43.45 6.39 0.11
C ILE A 2 42.58 5.15 0.04
N VAL A 3 42.03 4.72 1.18
CA VAL A 3 40.99 3.70 1.21
C VAL A 3 39.76 4.34 0.59
N SER A 4 39.55 4.10 -0.71
CA SER A 4 38.31 4.45 -1.38
C SER A 4 37.18 3.74 -0.63
N GLN A 5 36.30 4.51 0.00
CA GLN A 5 35.06 3.97 0.55
C GLN A 5 34.38 3.14 -0.55
N PRO A 6 33.84 1.94 -0.23
CA PRO A 6 33.12 1.16 -1.22
C PRO A 6 32.00 2.05 -1.75
N GLN A 7 32.05 2.39 -3.05
CA GLN A 7 31.00 3.15 -3.69
C GLN A 7 29.73 2.30 -3.60
N THR A 8 28.83 2.66 -2.69
CA THR A 8 27.51 2.04 -2.61
C THR A 8 26.72 2.55 -3.81
N LEU A 9 26.36 1.64 -4.71
CA LEU A 9 25.50 1.98 -5.83
C LEU A 9 24.16 2.51 -5.28
N PRO A 10 23.55 3.52 -5.94
CA PRO A 10 22.26 4.04 -5.52
C PRO A 10 21.23 2.92 -5.50
N SER A 11 20.46 2.84 -4.42
CA SER A 11 19.47 1.78 -4.24
C SER A 11 18.39 1.91 -5.32
N PRO A 12 17.96 0.80 -5.95
CA PRO A 12 16.84 0.82 -6.90
C PRO A 12 15.52 1.32 -6.31
N ILE A 13 15.40 1.32 -4.98
CA ILE A 13 14.23 1.83 -4.25
C ILE A 13 14.18 3.37 -4.34
N ASP A 14 15.33 4.01 -4.23
CA ASP A 14 15.48 5.48 -4.20
C ASP A 14 15.17 6.12 -5.56
N ALA A 15 15.20 5.33 -6.64
CA ALA A 15 14.82 5.77 -7.98
C ALA A 15 13.33 6.14 -8.10
N PHE A 16 12.49 5.80 -7.11
CA PHE A 16 11.05 6.02 -7.14
C PHE A 16 10.53 6.64 -5.83
N PRO A 17 10.86 7.92 -5.56
CA PRO A 17 10.53 8.58 -4.29
C PRO A 17 9.03 8.88 -4.10
N ASN A 18 8.26 8.97 -5.20
CA ASN A 18 6.84 9.34 -5.17
C ASN A 18 5.90 8.13 -5.13
N ALA A 19 6.41 6.94 -4.81
CA ALA A 19 5.64 5.70 -4.80
C ALA A 19 5.74 5.00 -3.44
N LEU A 20 4.62 4.50 -2.93
CA LEU A 20 4.63 3.67 -1.72
C LEU A 20 5.15 2.28 -2.11
N GLN A 21 6.25 1.86 -1.48
CA GLN A 21 6.89 0.56 -1.73
C GLN A 21 6.89 -0.25 -0.43
N ILE A 22 6.28 -1.44 -0.46
CA ILE A 22 6.22 -2.36 0.67
C ILE A 22 6.93 -3.64 0.24
N PHE A 23 8.00 -4.03 0.94
CA PHE A 23 8.75 -5.25 0.65
C PHE A 23 8.59 -6.28 1.77
N PHE A 24 8.27 -7.50 1.39
CA PHE A 24 8.16 -8.66 2.27
C PHE A 24 9.35 -9.59 2.03
N PRO A 25 10.14 -9.93 3.07
CA PRO A 25 11.20 -10.90 2.94
C PRO A 25 10.63 -12.30 2.65
N ILE A 26 11.30 -13.07 1.79
CA ILE A 26 10.96 -14.49 1.58
C ILE A 26 11.73 -15.31 2.61
N GLU A 27 11.04 -16.05 3.47
CA GLU A 27 11.66 -16.81 4.58
C GLU A 27 12.72 -17.84 4.13
N ALA A 28 12.69 -18.25 2.86
CA ALA A 28 13.67 -19.18 2.30
C ALA A 28 15.02 -18.55 1.93
N ASN A 29 15.11 -17.22 1.80
CA ASN A 29 16.34 -16.55 1.39
C ASN A 29 16.37 -15.06 1.78
N ASP A 30 17.32 -14.65 2.62
CA ASP A 30 17.43 -13.27 3.15
C ASP A 30 17.78 -12.23 2.06
N HIS A 31 18.26 -12.72 0.92
CA HIS A 31 18.68 -11.92 -0.24
C HIS A 31 17.54 -11.64 -1.24
N THR A 32 16.32 -12.15 -1.00
CA THR A 32 15.20 -11.98 -1.92
C THR A 32 13.96 -11.47 -1.18
N LYS A 33 13.37 -10.39 -1.70
CA LYS A 33 12.17 -9.76 -1.14
C LYS A 33 11.12 -9.56 -2.24
N ILE A 34 9.87 -9.83 -1.94
CA ILE A 34 8.75 -9.56 -2.83
C ILE A 34 8.15 -8.23 -2.43
N GLY A 35 8.09 -7.30 -3.36
CA GLY A 35 7.60 -5.95 -3.18
C GLY A 35 6.27 -5.69 -3.86
N LEU A 36 5.45 -4.88 -3.22
CA LEU A 36 4.33 -4.17 -3.83
C LEU A 36 4.71 -2.71 -3.96
N ARG A 37 4.57 -2.16 -5.16
CA ARG A 37 4.67 -0.71 -5.40
C ARG A 37 3.32 -0.18 -5.82
N PHE A 38 2.84 0.79 -5.07
CA PHE A 38 1.75 1.65 -5.44
C PHE A 38 2.37 2.87 -6.12
N GLY A 39 2.24 2.92 -7.45
CA GLY A 39 2.73 4.04 -8.25
C GLY A 39 1.75 5.21 -8.14
N ASP A 40 1.12 5.53 -9.27
CA ASP A 40 -0.02 6.45 -9.30
C ASP A 40 -1.30 5.72 -8.85
N MET A 41 -2.30 6.46 -8.33
CA MET A 41 -3.55 5.92 -7.76
C MET A 41 -4.39 5.17 -8.81
N GLY A 42 -4.00 3.93 -9.08
CA GLY A 42 -4.55 3.11 -10.16
C GLY A 42 -3.58 2.06 -10.68
N ILE A 43 -2.29 2.13 -10.32
CA ILE A 43 -1.31 1.14 -10.78
C ILE A 43 -0.63 0.47 -9.58
N ILE A 44 -0.77 -0.84 -9.52
CA ILE A 44 -0.08 -1.69 -8.55
C ILE A 44 0.94 -2.52 -9.32
N HIS A 45 2.21 -2.40 -8.93
CA HIS A 45 3.28 -3.23 -9.46
C HIS A 45 3.71 -4.26 -8.43
N PHE A 46 3.80 -5.50 -8.84
CA PHE A 46 4.47 -6.55 -8.08
C PHE A 46 5.91 -6.65 -8.56
N MET A 47 6.82 -6.59 -7.59
CA MET A 47 8.25 -6.48 -7.83
C MET A 47 9.00 -7.53 -7.02
N LEU A 48 10.15 -7.96 -7.52
CA LEU A 48 11.09 -8.83 -6.83
C LEU A 48 12.37 -8.04 -6.64
N LEU A 49 12.75 -7.80 -5.39
CA LEU A 49 14.05 -7.25 -5.04
C LEU A 49 14.99 -8.41 -4.72
N GLN A 50 16.08 -8.55 -5.46
CA GLN A 50 17.06 -9.62 -5.28
C GLN A 50 18.46 -9.04 -5.21
N ALA A 51 19.24 -9.44 -4.21
CA ALA A 51 20.68 -9.16 -4.20
C ALA A 51 21.41 -10.08 -5.18
N LEU A 52 22.18 -9.51 -6.11
CA LEU A 52 22.99 -10.27 -7.07
C LEU A 52 24.32 -10.74 -6.49
N GLU A 53 24.80 -10.06 -5.45
CA GLU A 53 26.04 -10.43 -4.75
C GLU A 53 25.75 -10.83 -3.30
N PRO A 54 26.49 -11.80 -2.73
CA PRO A 54 26.34 -12.21 -1.32
C PRO A 54 26.68 -11.10 -0.31
N LYS A 55 27.21 -9.96 -0.76
CA LYS A 55 27.51 -8.78 0.06
C LYS A 55 26.42 -7.70 -0.01
N ASP A 56 25.28 -7.99 -0.65
CA ASP A 56 24.13 -7.08 -0.83
C ASP A 56 24.46 -5.72 -1.48
N ASN A 57 25.60 -5.63 -2.17
CA ASN A 57 26.08 -4.37 -2.76
C ASN A 57 25.40 -4.02 -4.09
N ILE A 58 24.82 -5.02 -4.76
CA ILE A 58 24.11 -4.89 -6.03
C ILE A 58 22.72 -5.47 -5.84
N LEU A 59 21.71 -4.59 -5.90
CA LEU A 59 20.30 -4.96 -5.81
C LEU A 59 19.67 -4.88 -7.21
N ALA A 60 19.00 -5.94 -7.64
CA ALA A 60 18.10 -5.91 -8.78
C ALA A 60 16.66 -5.78 -8.30
N LEU A 61 15.92 -4.90 -8.96
CA LEU A 61 14.49 -4.75 -8.78
C LEU A 61 13.80 -5.16 -10.09
N ILE A 62 13.14 -6.31 -10.07
CA ILE A 62 12.47 -6.89 -11.23
C ILE A 62 10.97 -6.67 -11.07
N LYS A 63 10.36 -5.94 -12.00
CA LYS A 63 8.90 -5.80 -12.08
C LYS A 63 8.33 -6.99 -12.86
N PHE A 64 7.47 -7.81 -12.25
CA PHE A 64 6.95 -9.02 -12.90
C PHE A 64 5.45 -8.96 -13.21
N ILE A 65 4.64 -8.28 -12.40
CA ILE A 65 3.21 -8.05 -12.70
C ILE A 65 2.89 -6.57 -12.53
N GLU A 66 2.09 -6.05 -13.45
CA GLU A 66 1.46 -4.74 -13.35
C GLU A 66 -0.05 -4.92 -13.42
N VAL A 67 -0.74 -4.41 -12.41
CA VAL A 67 -2.20 -4.35 -12.37
C VAL A 67 -2.59 -2.90 -12.55
N ASN A 68 -3.27 -2.63 -13.66
CA ASN A 68 -3.91 -1.35 -13.92
C ASN A 68 -5.37 -1.44 -13.46
N ILE A 69 -5.72 -0.66 -12.44
CA ILE A 69 -7.07 -0.55 -11.91
C ILE A 69 -7.78 0.48 -12.80
N PRO A 70 -8.81 0.07 -13.56
CA PRO A 70 -9.47 0.92 -14.54
C PRO A 70 -10.25 2.08 -13.90
N VAL A 71 -10.49 2.01 -12.59
CA VAL A 71 -11.16 3.05 -11.82
C VAL A 71 -10.19 3.56 -10.75
N PRO A 72 -9.97 4.89 -10.68
CA PRO A 72 -9.12 5.46 -9.65
C PRO A 72 -9.57 5.05 -8.24
N LEU A 73 -8.62 4.61 -7.41
CA LEU A 73 -8.89 4.11 -6.05
C LEU A 73 -9.63 5.14 -5.17
N TRP A 74 -9.50 6.43 -5.48
CA TRP A 74 -10.20 7.51 -4.76
C TRP A 74 -11.71 7.40 -4.86
N TYR A 75 -12.27 6.91 -5.97
CA TYR A 75 -13.71 6.70 -6.09
C TYR A 75 -14.19 5.63 -5.10
N PHE A 76 -13.43 4.53 -4.98
CA PHE A 76 -13.74 3.49 -4.01
C PHE A 76 -13.74 4.04 -2.58
N MET A 77 -12.69 4.78 -2.21
CA MET A 77 -12.64 5.43 -0.89
C MET A 77 -13.81 6.39 -0.68
N LEU A 78 -14.15 7.21 -1.68
CA LEU A 78 -15.28 8.13 -1.62
C LEU A 78 -16.61 7.40 -1.37
N PHE A 79 -16.89 6.33 -2.12
CA PHE A 79 -18.12 5.55 -1.95
C PHE A 79 -18.18 4.86 -0.59
N VAL A 80 -17.07 4.31 -0.11
CA VAL A 80 -17.00 3.70 1.23
C VAL A 80 -17.23 4.73 2.32
N SER A 81 -16.57 5.89 2.25
CA SER A 81 -16.75 6.97 3.23
C SER A 81 -18.17 7.50 3.23
N PHE A 82 -18.75 7.75 2.06
CA PHE A 82 -20.12 8.22 1.93
C PHE A 82 -21.12 7.18 2.44
N GLY A 83 -20.93 5.90 2.10
CA GLY A 83 -21.74 4.79 2.59
C GLY A 83 -21.71 4.67 4.11
N MET A 84 -20.52 4.74 4.73
CA MET A 84 -20.39 4.72 6.18
C MET A 84 -21.06 5.92 6.85
N TYR A 85 -20.90 7.12 6.29
CA TYR A 85 -21.53 8.33 6.80
C TYR A 85 -23.06 8.25 6.75
N ALA A 86 -23.60 7.84 5.60
CA ALA A 86 -25.04 7.65 5.42
C ALA A 86 -25.62 6.58 6.35
N ALA A 87 -24.91 5.46 6.52
CA ALA A 87 -25.29 4.40 7.44
C ALA A 87 -25.35 4.90 8.89
N ARG A 88 -24.33 5.67 9.32
CA ARG A 88 -24.30 6.26 10.66
C ARG A 88 -25.51 7.15 10.92
N ILE A 89 -25.80 8.11 10.03
CA ILE A 89 -26.93 9.03 10.20
C ILE A 89 -28.25 8.26 10.26
N SER A 90 -28.40 7.24 9.42
CA SER A 90 -29.61 6.42 9.39
C SER A 90 -29.81 5.69 10.71
N VAL A 91 -28.75 5.11 11.27
CA VAL A 91 -28.80 4.44 12.58
C VAL A 91 -29.12 5.42 13.72
N GLU A 92 -28.53 6.61 13.71
CA GLU A 92 -28.81 7.65 14.71
C GLU A 92 -30.30 8.06 14.68
N LYS A 93 -30.85 8.35 13.50
CA LYS A 93 -32.29 8.69 13.35
C LYS A 93 -33.22 7.57 13.79
N ILE A 94 -32.88 6.32 13.48
CA ILE A 94 -33.68 5.17 13.91
C ILE A 94 -33.68 5.06 15.44
N LYS A 95 -32.52 5.23 16.08
CA LYS A 95 -32.41 5.21 17.54
C LYS A 95 -33.25 6.30 18.20
N ASP A 96 -33.20 7.51 17.67
CA ASP A 96 -33.98 8.64 18.19
C ASP A 96 -35.49 8.36 18.08
N THR A 97 -35.94 7.87 16.91
CA THR A 97 -37.34 7.51 16.68
C THR A 97 -37.82 6.41 17.63
N VAL A 98 -36.99 5.38 17.84
CA VAL A 98 -37.32 4.28 18.77
C VAL A 98 -37.37 4.77 20.22
N ALA A 99 -36.47 5.68 20.60
CA ALA A 99 -36.46 6.28 21.94
C ALA A 99 -37.72 7.12 22.19
N ASP A 100 -38.17 7.89 21.20
CA ASP A 100 -39.39 8.68 21.30
C ASP A 100 -40.65 7.80 21.39
N ILE A 101 -40.75 6.74 20.58
CA ILE A 101 -41.85 5.77 20.69
C ILE A 101 -41.89 5.13 22.08
N THR A 102 -40.73 4.70 22.59
CA THR A 102 -40.61 4.06 23.91
C THR A 102 -41.03 5.02 25.03
N ARG A 103 -40.71 6.31 24.92
CA ARG A 103 -41.14 7.34 25.89
C ARG A 103 -42.63 7.60 25.85
N ASN A 104 -43.27 7.53 24.68
CA ASN A 104 -44.71 7.76 24.53
C ASN A 104 -45.58 6.58 25.00
N LEU A 105 -44.97 5.41 25.21
CA LEU A 105 -45.64 4.18 25.67
C LEU A 105 -45.58 3.97 27.18
N ASN A 106 -44.70 4.68 27.89
CA ASN A 106 -44.59 4.70 29.36
C ASN A 106 -45.23 5.94 29.97
#